data_AF-A0AAW0N2P3-F1
#
_entry.id   AF-A0AAW0N2P3-F1
#
_cell.length_a   1.000
_cell.length_b   1.000
_cell.length_c   1.000
_cell.angle_alpha   90.00
_cell.angle_beta   90.00
_cell.angle_gamma   90.00
#
_symmetry.space_group_name_H-M   'P 1'
#
loop_
_entity.id
_entity.type
_entity.pdbx_description
1 polymer ?
#
loop_
_entity_poly.entity_id
_entity_poly.type
_entity_poly.pdbx_seq_one_letter_code
_entity_poly.pdbx_strand_id
1 'polypeptide(L)' 'MADQDLATQWEEYKKKFDKKYDPEEDKIRRGLWEANLKYVEIHNREYEEGIHTYTIGINQFSDMKPNEMCCGCHH' A
#
# COMPACT_ATOMS: atom_id res chain seq x y z
N MET A 1 17.54 7.33 -6.72
CA MET A 1 16.55 8.33 -7.18
C MET A 1 15.10 7.82 -7.11
N ALA A 2 14.81 6.63 -6.54
CA ALA A 2 13.44 6.11 -6.40
C ALA A 2 12.65 6.75 -5.24
N ASP A 3 13.33 7.32 -4.24
CA ASP A 3 12.69 7.90 -3.05
C ASP A 3 11.87 9.18 -3.33
N GLN A 4 12.31 9.98 -4.31
CA GLN A 4 11.62 11.22 -4.71
C GLN A 4 10.26 10.94 -5.38
N ASP A 5 10.18 9.85 -6.14
CA ASP A 5 8.96 9.44 -6.84
C ASP A 5 7.91 8.91 -5.84
N LEU A 6 8.36 8.09 -4.88
CA LEU A 6 7.51 7.59 -3.79
C LEU A 6 6.93 8.71 -2.92
N ALA A 7 7.75 9.72 -2.58
CA ALA A 7 7.27 10.87 -1.81
C ALA A 7 6.18 11.65 -2.57
N THR A 8 6.34 11.83 -3.88
CA THR A 8 5.35 12.50 -4.72
C THR A 8 4.06 11.70 -4.81
N GLN A 9 4.15 10.41 -5.10
CA GLN A 9 3.02 9.50 -5.16
C GLN A 9 2.28 9.38 -3.82
N TRP A 10 2.99 9.45 -2.68
CA TRP A 10 2.39 9.46 -1.34
C TRP A 10 1.54 10.71 -1.09
N GLU A 11 2.05 11.89 -1.47
CA GLU A 11 1.30 13.15 -1.37
C GLU A 11 0.06 13.12 -2.27
N GLU A 12 0.19 12.61 -3.51
CA GLU A 12 -0.94 12.43 -4.42
C GLU A 12 -1.97 11.43 -3.88
N TYR A 13 -1.52 10.33 -3.27
CA TYR A 13 -2.40 9.36 -2.61
C TYR A 13 -3.19 10.02 -1.47
N LYS A 14 -2.51 10.74 -0.58
CA LYS A 14 -3.18 11.47 0.51
C LYS A 14 -4.19 12.46 -0.02
N LYS A 15 -3.84 13.21 -1.07
CA LYS A 15 -4.75 14.18 -1.71
C LYS A 15 -5.93 13.51 -2.40
N LYS A 16 -5.71 12.39 -3.09
CA LYS A 16 -6.73 11.63 -3.82
C LYS A 16 -7.79 11.03 -2.89
N PHE A 17 -7.37 10.61 -1.69
CA PHE A 17 -8.24 9.99 -0.70
C PHE A 17 -8.58 10.91 0.49
N ASP A 18 -8.23 12.21 0.39
CA ASP A 18 -8.37 13.22 1.45
C ASP A 18 -7.90 12.75 2.84
N LYS A 19 -6.75 12.07 2.89
CA LYS A 19 -6.21 11.50 4.12
C LYS A 19 -5.33 12.48 4.86
N LYS A 20 -5.58 12.62 6.16
CA LYS A 20 -4.78 13.42 7.09
C LYS A 20 -4.25 12.51 8.18
N TYR A 21 -2.94 12.45 8.30
CA TYR A 21 -2.24 11.67 9.30
C TYR A 21 -1.33 12.59 10.11
N ASP A 22 -1.20 12.29 11.40
CA ASP A 22 -0.19 12.92 12.25
C ASP A 22 1.23 12.53 11.79
N PRO A 23 2.26 13.35 12.06
CA PRO A 23 3.63 13.07 11.60
C PRO A 23 4.21 11.74 12.10
N GLU A 24 3.72 11.24 13.24
CA GLU A 24 4.08 9.91 13.74
C GLU A 24 3.38 8.79 12.97
N GLU A 25 2.09 8.96 12.65
CA GLU A 25 1.33 8.02 11.83
C GLU A 25 1.75 8.04 10.36
N ASP A 26 2.08 9.20 9.79
CA ASP A 26 2.49 9.35 8.39
C ASP A 26 3.70 8.47 8.09
N LYS A 27 4.70 8.40 9.00
CA LYS A 27 5.84 7.49 8.85
C LYS A 27 5.43 6.03 8.82
N ILE A 28 4.51 5.63 9.70
CA ILE A 28 4.03 4.24 9.78
C ILE A 28 3.21 3.90 8.52
N ARG A 29 2.29 4.78 8.13
CA ARG A 29 1.39 4.62 6.99
C ARG A 29 2.14 4.65 5.66
N ARG A 30 3.15 5.52 5.54
CA ARG A 30 4.07 5.56 4.39
C ARG A 30 4.80 4.22 4.22
N GLY A 31 5.35 3.66 5.30
CA GLY A 31 6.00 2.35 5.24
C GLY A 31 5.06 1.21 4.81
N LEU A 32 3.79 1.25 5.23
CA LEU A 32 2.77 0.28 4.79
C LEU A 32 2.40 0.46 3.32
N TRP A 33 2.24 1.71 2.89
CA TRP A 33 1.93 2.05 1.52
C TRP A 33 3.06 1.64 0.56
N GLU A 34 4.33 1.86 0.95
CA GLU A 34 5.50 1.38 0.20
C GLU A 34 5.53 -0.16 0.10
N ALA A 35 5.21 -0.87 1.20
CA ALA A 35 5.12 -2.32 1.18
C ALA A 35 4.00 -2.81 0.26
N ASN A 36 2.85 -2.14 0.25
CA ASN A 36 1.73 -2.47 -0.64
C ASN A 36 2.03 -2.16 -2.10
N LEU A 37 2.74 -1.08 -2.40
CA LEU A 37 3.23 -0.79 -3.77
C LEU A 37 4.09 -1.94 -4.29
N LYS A 38 5.03 -2.41 -3.47
CA LYS A 38 5.88 -3.53 -3.83
C LYS A 38 5.08 -4.82 -4.02
N TYR A 39 4.08 -5.06 -3.16
CA TYR A 39 3.19 -6.21 -3.32
C TYR A 39 2.37 -6.15 -4.62
N VAL A 40 1.84 -4.97 -4.95
CA VAL A 40 1.13 -4.70 -6.19
C VAL A 40 2.01 -4.97 -7.42
N GLU A 41 3.24 -4.47 -7.40
CA GLU A 41 4.20 -4.70 -8.48
C GLU A 41 4.49 -6.20 -8.66
N ILE A 42 4.76 -6.91 -7.56
CA ILE A 42 5.01 -8.36 -7.59
C ILE A 42 3.78 -9.10 -8.14
N HIS A 43 2.59 -8.81 -7.63
CA HIS A 43 1.36 -9.49 -8.05
C HIS A 43 1.04 -9.22 -9.52
N ASN A 44 1.22 -7.98 -10.00
CA ASN A 44 1.01 -7.65 -11.41
C ASN A 44 2.04 -8.33 -12.31
N ARG A 45 3.29 -8.47 -11.86
CA ARG A 45 4.28 -9.27 -12.58
C ARG A 45 3.90 -10.74 -12.61
N GLU A 46 3.48 -11.31 -11.49
CA GLU A 46 2.99 -12.69 -11.41
C GLU A 46 1.74 -12.90 -12.28
N TYR A 47 0.88 -11.90 -12.43
CA TYR A 47 -0.22 -11.89 -13.40
C TYR A 47 0.28 -11.96 -14.85
N GLU A 48 1.32 -11.20 -15.21
CA GLU A 48 1.95 -11.28 -16.54
C GLU A 48 2.62 -12.64 -16.79
N GLU A 49 3.15 -13.27 -15.73
CA GLU A 49 3.67 -14.65 -15.77
C GLU A 49 2.55 -15.71 -15.80
N GLY A 50 1.27 -15.30 -15.73
CA GLY A 50 0.10 -16.18 -15.77
C GLY A 50 -0.19 -16.93 -14.46
N ILE A 51 0.45 -16.52 -13.36
CA ILE A 51 0.28 -17.12 -12.02
C ILE A 51 -1.03 -16.63 -11.39
N HIS A 52 -1.33 -15.33 -11.53
CA HIS A 52 -2.59 -14.73 -11.08
C HIS A 52 -3.49 -14.41 -12.26
N THR A 53 -4.80 -14.36 -12.01
CA THR A 53 -5.83 -14.07 -13.02
C THR A 53 -6.38 -12.64 -12.93
N TYR A 54 -5.90 -11.87 -11.96
CA TYR A 54 -6.28 -10.49 -11.74
C TYR A 54 -5.06 -9.65 -11.44
N THR A 55 -5.16 -8.35 -11.71
CA THR A 55 -4.19 -7.35 -11.27
C THR A 55 -4.72 -6.66 -10.03
N ILE A 56 -3.80 -6.18 -9.21
CA ILE A 56 -4.13 -5.35 -8.05
C ILE A 56 -3.52 -3.96 -8.26
N GLY A 57 -4.08 -2.98 -7.57
CA GLY A 57 -3.64 -1.59 -7.64
C GLY A 57 -3.65 -0.95 -6.27
N ILE A 58 -2.96 0.19 -6.15
CA ILE A 58 -3.04 1.01 -4.94
C ILE A 58 -4.47 1.51 -4.76
N ASN A 59 -5.04 1.19 -3.62
CA ASN A 59 -6.41 1.53 -3.24
C ASN A 59 -6.40 2.25 -1.88
N GLN A 60 -7.55 2.76 -1.45
CA GLN A 60 -7.73 3.41 -0.14
C GLN A 60 -7.32 2.55 1.08
N PHE A 61 -7.11 1.25 0.87
CA PHE A 61 -6.67 0.29 1.88
C PHE A 61 -5.17 0.01 1.81
N SER A 62 -4.43 0.68 0.93
CA SER A 62 -2.99 0.45 0.75
C SER A 62 -2.16 0.92 1.95
N ASP A 63 -2.72 1.72 2.85
CA ASP A 63 -2.12 2.05 4.15
C ASP A 63 -2.67 1.20 5.32
N MET A 64 -3.51 0.20 5.06
CA MET A 64 -3.99 -0.73 6.09
C MET A 64 -2.99 -1.86 6.32
N LYS A 65 -2.79 -2.19 7.59
CA LYS A 65 -1.89 -3.27 8.00
C LYS A 65 -2.54 -4.61 7.68
N PRO A 66 -1.85 -5.56 7.03
CA PRO A 66 -2.33 -6.94 6.96
C PRO A 66 -2.51 -7.55 8.37
N ASN A 67 -1.80 -7.03 9.38
CA ASN A 67 -1.93 -7.40 10.79
C ASN A 67 -3.27 -6.98 11.44
N GLU A 68 -4.13 -6.21 10.77
CA GLU A 68 -5.53 -6.00 11.21
C GLU A 68 -6.51 -6.94 10.50
N MET A 69 -6.09 -7.63 9.43
CA MET A 69 -6.94 -8.61 8.74
C MET A 69 -6.83 -10.02 9.32
N CYS A 70 -5.74 -10.33 10.03
CA CYS A 70 -5.52 -11.68 10.56
C CYS A 70 -5.75 -11.73 12.08
N CYS A 71 -6.83 -12.42 12.45
CA CYS A 71 -7.19 -12.90 13.79
C CYS A 71 -7.67 -11.87 14.84
N GLY A 72 -8.95 -11.52 14.73
CA GLY A 72 -9.88 -11.74 15.84
C GLY A 72 -10.07 -13.24 16.10
N CYS A 73 -8.99 -13.97 16.41
CA CYS A 73 -9.08 -15.34 16.87
C CYS A 73 -9.18 -15.29 18.39
N HIS A 74 -10.42 -15.16 18.84
CA HIS A 74 -10.89 -15.47 20.18
C HIS A 74 -10.31 -16.84 20.59
N HIS A 75 -9.44 -16.84 21.59
CA HIS A 75 -9.24 -17.99 22.47
C HIS A 75 -9.60 -17.53 23.88
#